data_AF-A0A8C8GVQ2-F1
#
_entry.id   AF-A0A8C8GVQ2-F1
#
_cell.length_a   1.000
_cell.length_b   1.000
_cell.length_c   1.000
_cell.angle_alpha   90.00
_cell.angle_beta   90.00
_cell.angle_gamma   90.00
#
_symmetry.space_group_name_H-M   'P 1'
#
loop_
_entity.id
_entity.type
_entity.pdbx_description
1 polymer ?
#
loop_
_entity_poly.entity_id
_entity_poly.type
_entity_poly.pdbx_seq_one_letter_code
_entity_poly.pdbx_strand_id
1 'polypeptide(L)'
;MKECVIQLNIRLTLTHKKDWDLSGTKLKSVPPNLLKHADKVRRLDLQRNKLRQLNWISNLVNLRELNLSRNELVDFPLEFRSLKLLERLYMNQNNIKVIPEDVFPHLGKLQFLKLSTNRLAKLPVDLSQCHSLSYLNLSNNCLKDIQALVRLPKLKELFVERNSLTELPAQLFQKGNSELTLFKATGNPLRTPPEEVCDGGVRDIQSYFAMMEEEGPDTHTTAWTVKTMFLGSSMAGKSTLCRSLKQGGPITVHTLLQSSNIFINRSFRRSLMFY
;
A
#
# COMPACT_ATOMS: atom_id res chain seq x y z
N MET A 1 11.63 -17.00 43.51
CA MET A 1 11.91 -16.19 42.31
C MET A 1 12.64 -17.08 41.32
N LYS A 2 11.92 -17.65 40.35
CA LYS A 2 12.51 -18.57 39.36
C LYS A 2 13.00 -17.74 38.18
N GLU A 3 14.31 -17.60 38.08
CA GLU A 3 15.01 -17.25 36.86
C GLU A 3 14.63 -18.30 35.81
N CYS A 4 13.63 -17.98 34.98
CA CYS A 4 13.32 -18.75 33.80
C CYS A 4 14.36 -18.38 32.74
N VAL A 5 15.60 -18.81 32.99
CA VAL A 5 16.65 -18.92 31.98
C VAL A 5 16.13 -19.93 30.97
N ILE A 6 15.42 -19.42 29.97
CA ILE A 6 15.27 -20.16 28.73
C ILE A 6 16.70 -20.25 28.19
N GLN A 7 17.38 -21.36 28.49
CA GLN A 7 18.46 -21.89 27.67
C GLN A 7 17.86 -22.17 26.30
N LEU A 8 17.71 -21.10 25.53
CA LEU A 8 17.37 -21.13 24.14
C LEU A 8 18.62 -21.72 23.50
N ASN A 9 18.52 -22.99 23.09
CA ASN A 9 19.44 -23.70 22.20
C ASN A 9 19.50 -22.99 20.83
N ILE A 10 19.85 -21.70 20.84
CA ILE A 10 20.29 -20.98 19.68
C ILE A 10 21.68 -21.58 19.44
N ARG A 11 21.83 -22.36 18.37
CA ARG A 11 23.13 -22.67 17.78
C ARG A 11 23.79 -21.32 17.42
N LEU A 12 24.39 -20.68 18.41
CA LEU A 12 25.21 -19.49 18.30
C LEU A 12 26.63 -19.98 18.02
N THR A 13 26.91 -20.35 16.78
CA THR A 13 28.28 -20.27 16.25
C THR A 13 28.62 -18.78 16.11
N LEU A 14 29.02 -18.19 17.24
CA LEU A 14 29.61 -16.86 17.39
C LEU A 14 30.89 -16.85 16.54
N THR A 15 31.01 -16.05 15.48
CA THR A 15 31.77 -14.78 15.52
C THR A 15 31.47 -13.81 14.37
N HIS A 16 30.58 -14.16 13.41
CA HIS A 16 30.42 -13.38 12.16
C HIS A 16 28.97 -13.12 11.72
N LYS A 17 27.97 -13.44 12.55
CA LYS A 17 26.58 -13.41 12.10
C LYS A 17 26.05 -11.97 12.02
N LYS A 18 25.99 -11.45 10.79
CA LYS A 18 25.28 -10.21 10.42
C LYS A 18 23.77 -10.38 10.50
N ASP A 19 23.30 -11.63 10.49
CA ASP A 19 21.88 -11.98 10.39
C ASP A 19 21.44 -12.78 11.61
N TRP A 20 20.48 -12.25 12.36
CA TRP A 20 19.97 -12.83 13.60
C TRP A 20 18.50 -13.21 13.41
N ASP A 21 18.18 -14.48 13.61
CA ASP A 21 16.81 -14.98 13.63
C ASP A 21 16.46 -15.39 15.06
N LEU A 22 15.51 -14.65 15.63
CA LEU A 22 14.93 -14.85 16.95
C LEU A 22 13.40 -14.98 16.84
N SER A 23 12.90 -15.37 15.68
CA SER A 23 11.46 -15.49 15.42
C SER A 23 10.79 -16.58 16.26
N GLY A 24 9.54 -16.37 16.68
CA GLY A 24 8.75 -17.41 17.35
C GLY A 24 9.20 -17.79 18.76
N THR A 25 10.08 -17.02 19.38
CA THR A 25 10.71 -17.37 20.67
C THR A 25 9.97 -16.80 21.89
N LYS A 26 8.77 -16.24 21.69
CA LYS A 26 7.91 -15.62 22.73
C LYS A 26 8.60 -14.49 23.50
N LEU A 27 9.58 -13.82 22.88
CA LEU A 27 10.35 -12.76 23.51
C LEU A 27 9.48 -11.56 23.84
N LYS A 28 9.69 -11.00 25.03
CA LYS A 28 9.18 -9.67 25.43
C LYS A 28 10.22 -8.57 25.23
N SER A 29 11.49 -8.96 25.19
CA SER A 29 12.66 -8.12 24.91
C SER A 29 13.74 -8.97 24.24
N VAL A 30 14.68 -8.34 23.56
CA VAL A 30 15.84 -9.05 22.98
C VAL A 30 16.83 -9.50 24.07
N PRO A 31 17.57 -10.60 23.86
CA PRO A 31 18.59 -11.04 24.80
C PRO A 31 19.78 -10.06 24.85
N PRO A 32 20.41 -9.82 26.02
CA PRO A 32 21.55 -8.91 26.15
C PRO A 32 22.74 -9.26 25.23
N ASN A 33 22.92 -10.54 24.89
CA ASN A 33 23.99 -10.98 23.99
C ASN A 33 23.86 -10.44 22.55
N LEU A 34 22.63 -10.12 22.10
CA LEU A 34 22.43 -9.42 20.83
C LEU A 34 23.02 -8.01 20.91
N LEU A 35 22.78 -7.31 22.02
CA LEU A 35 23.24 -5.94 22.22
C LEU A 35 24.76 -5.83 22.34
N LYS A 36 25.43 -6.87 22.86
CA LYS A 36 26.90 -6.97 22.87
C LYS A 36 27.52 -7.01 21.46
N HIS A 37 26.74 -7.35 20.44
CA HIS A 37 27.18 -7.43 19.03
C HIS A 37 26.40 -6.48 18.13
N ALA A 38 25.76 -5.45 18.71
CA ALA A 38 24.87 -4.52 18.03
C ALA A 38 25.50 -3.87 16.78
N ASP A 39 26.81 -3.59 16.86
CA ASP A 39 27.62 -3.03 15.78
C ASP A 39 27.70 -3.95 14.54
N LYS A 40 27.50 -5.27 14.70
CA LYS A 40 27.62 -6.25 13.61
C LYS A 40 26.27 -6.65 13.01
N VAL A 41 25.16 -6.37 13.70
CA VAL A 41 23.83 -6.79 13.26
C VAL A 41 23.38 -5.96 12.06
N ARG A 42 23.08 -6.64 10.94
CA ARG A 42 22.53 -6.03 9.72
C ARG A 42 21.13 -6.52 9.41
N ARG A 43 20.79 -7.76 9.77
CA ARG A 43 19.44 -8.31 9.60
C ARG A 43 18.97 -8.92 10.89
N LEU A 44 17.75 -8.58 11.32
CA LEU A 44 17.16 -9.07 12.55
C LEU A 44 15.72 -9.49 12.31
N ASP A 45 15.44 -10.78 12.48
CA ASP A 45 14.10 -11.32 12.47
C ASP A 45 13.62 -11.57 13.91
N LEU A 46 12.57 -10.87 14.30
CA LEU A 46 11.89 -10.94 15.58
C LEU A 46 10.39 -11.22 15.39
N GLN A 47 9.98 -11.76 14.24
CA GLN A 47 8.57 -12.03 13.99
C GLN A 47 7.99 -13.03 14.99
N ARG A 48 6.67 -12.99 15.20
CA ARG A 48 5.95 -13.96 16.06
C ARG A 48 6.46 -13.99 17.50
N ASN A 49 6.78 -12.84 18.05
CA ASN A 49 7.16 -12.67 19.46
C ASN A 49 6.06 -11.91 20.24
N LYS A 50 6.38 -11.45 21.44
CA LYS A 50 5.49 -10.69 22.32
C LYS A 50 6.08 -9.32 22.67
N LEU A 51 6.79 -8.72 21.72
CA LEU A 51 7.41 -7.41 21.89
C LEU A 51 6.34 -6.34 21.97
N ARG A 52 6.43 -5.47 22.98
CA ARG A 52 5.55 -4.31 23.17
C ARG A 52 6.26 -2.97 23.02
N GLN A 53 7.58 -2.96 23.27
CA GLN A 53 8.44 -1.78 23.25
C GLN A 53 9.79 -2.13 22.62
N LEU A 54 10.45 -1.13 22.03
CA LEU A 54 11.67 -1.30 21.24
C LEU A 54 12.78 -0.33 21.65
N ASN A 55 12.84 0.09 22.91
CA ASN A 55 13.80 1.10 23.40
C ASN A 55 15.29 0.75 23.14
N TRP A 56 15.58 -0.55 22.95
CA TRP A 56 16.90 -1.08 22.66
C TRP A 56 17.30 -0.98 21.17
N ILE A 57 16.35 -0.74 20.26
CA ILE A 57 16.59 -0.74 18.81
C ILE A 57 17.58 0.36 18.41
N SER A 58 17.64 1.44 19.20
CA SER A 58 18.54 2.57 18.97
C SER A 58 20.01 2.17 18.87
N ASN A 59 20.41 1.07 19.53
CA ASN A 59 21.77 0.53 19.51
C ASN A 59 22.14 -0.18 18.20
N LEU A 60 21.15 -0.66 17.43
CA LEU A 60 21.38 -1.45 16.22
C LEU A 60 21.59 -0.55 14.98
N VAL A 61 22.51 0.41 15.07
CA VAL A 61 22.71 1.47 14.05
C VAL A 61 23.11 0.96 12.66
N ASN A 62 23.62 -0.28 12.58
CA ASN A 62 24.04 -0.93 11.32
C ASN A 62 22.95 -1.80 10.68
N LEU A 63 21.74 -1.79 11.23
CA LEU A 63 20.62 -2.59 10.76
C LEU A 63 20.14 -2.11 9.38
N ARG A 64 19.96 -3.07 8.47
CA ARG A 64 19.44 -2.89 7.11
C ARG A 64 18.08 -3.54 6.92
N GLU A 65 17.83 -4.67 7.58
CA GLU A 65 16.54 -5.36 7.52
C GLU A 65 16.05 -5.72 8.92
N LEU A 66 14.80 -5.36 9.21
CA LEU A 66 14.16 -5.62 10.50
C LEU A 66 12.76 -6.17 10.30
N ASN A 67 12.51 -7.37 10.83
CA ASN A 67 11.20 -7.98 10.85
C ASN A 67 10.64 -8.05 12.28
N LEU A 68 9.61 -7.25 12.55
CA LEU A 68 8.87 -7.15 13.80
C LEU A 68 7.42 -7.61 13.64
N SER A 69 7.11 -8.32 12.55
CA SER A 69 5.76 -8.75 12.24
C SER A 69 5.18 -9.67 13.32
N ARG A 70 3.86 -9.65 13.55
CA ARG A 70 3.21 -10.53 14.54
C ARG A 70 3.80 -10.36 15.94
N ASN A 71 3.83 -9.12 16.43
CA ASN A 71 4.17 -8.78 17.80
C ASN A 71 2.98 -8.05 18.46
N GLU A 72 3.21 -7.45 19.63
CA GLU A 72 2.19 -6.74 20.40
C GLU A 72 2.48 -5.23 20.46
N LEU A 73 3.14 -4.67 19.43
CA LEU A 73 3.52 -3.25 19.39
C LEU A 73 2.28 -2.37 19.27
N VAL A 74 2.18 -1.35 20.13
CA VAL A 74 1.06 -0.38 20.15
C VAL A 74 1.47 0.97 19.55
N ASP A 75 2.74 1.34 19.71
CA ASP A 75 3.30 2.59 19.24
C ASP A 75 4.42 2.32 18.24
N PHE A 76 4.57 3.23 17.26
CA PHE A 76 5.76 3.25 16.42
C PHE A 76 6.89 3.98 17.19
N PRO A 77 8.02 3.34 17.49
CA PRO A 77 9.08 3.92 18.33
C PRO A 77 9.81 5.08 17.67
N LEU A 78 10.10 6.13 18.44
CA LEU A 78 10.95 7.25 18.00
C LEU A 78 12.40 6.82 17.81
N GLU A 79 12.83 5.73 18.46
CA GLU A 79 14.17 5.17 18.37
C GLU A 79 14.56 4.73 16.95
N PHE A 80 13.58 4.54 16.06
CA PHE A 80 13.83 4.26 14.64
C PHE A 80 14.66 5.37 13.95
N ARG A 81 14.67 6.60 14.48
CA ARG A 81 15.49 7.71 13.99
C ARG A 81 16.98 7.39 13.94
N SER A 82 17.47 6.46 14.76
CA SER A 82 18.89 6.08 14.74
C SER A 82 19.23 5.09 13.60
N LEU A 83 18.24 4.44 12.99
CA LEU A 83 18.43 3.36 12.01
C LEU A 83 18.62 3.91 10.58
N LYS A 84 19.61 4.79 10.41
CA LYS A 84 19.89 5.51 9.14
C LYS A 84 20.24 4.59 7.97
N LEU A 85 20.58 3.33 8.25
CA LEU A 85 20.93 2.32 7.25
C LEU A 85 19.79 1.36 6.93
N LEU A 86 18.60 1.53 7.52
CA LEU A 86 17.47 0.63 7.34
C LEU A 86 16.94 0.71 5.89
N GLU A 87 16.88 -0.43 5.24
CA GLU A 87 16.41 -0.60 3.86
C GLU A 87 15.04 -1.29 3.82
N ARG A 88 14.77 -2.20 4.77
CA ARG A 88 13.55 -3.03 4.80
C ARG A 88 12.98 -3.13 6.21
N LEU A 89 11.72 -2.74 6.37
CA LEU A 89 11.02 -2.77 7.65
C LEU A 89 9.68 -3.50 7.52
N TYR A 90 9.49 -4.55 8.32
CA TYR A 90 8.26 -5.31 8.40
C TYR A 90 7.68 -5.18 9.81
N MET A 91 6.49 -4.60 9.91
CA MET A 91 5.77 -4.40 11.18
C MET A 91 4.29 -4.80 11.04
N ASN A 92 3.97 -5.66 10.08
CA ASN A 92 2.60 -6.11 9.85
C ASN A 92 2.08 -6.98 11.00
N GLN A 93 0.76 -6.96 11.23
CA GLN A 93 0.11 -7.72 12.30
C GLN A 93 0.63 -7.31 13.68
N ASN A 94 0.52 -6.01 13.98
CA ASN A 94 0.73 -5.42 15.30
C ASN A 94 -0.53 -4.62 15.69
N ASN A 95 -0.47 -3.80 16.74
CA ASN A 95 -1.56 -2.95 17.20
C ASN A 95 -1.23 -1.45 17.06
N ILE A 96 -0.39 -1.09 16.09
CA ILE A 96 0.11 0.29 15.93
C ILE A 96 -1.04 1.21 15.53
N LYS A 97 -1.28 2.25 16.34
CA LYS A 97 -2.35 3.23 16.09
C LYS A 97 -1.85 4.52 15.44
N VAL A 98 -0.66 4.96 15.84
CA VAL A 98 -0.07 6.23 15.42
C VAL A 98 1.39 5.99 15.09
N ILE A 99 1.83 6.62 14.00
CA ILE A 99 3.25 6.79 13.70
C ILE A 99 3.58 8.25 14.02
N PRO A 100 4.56 8.51 14.89
CA PRO A 100 4.93 9.88 15.23
C PRO A 100 5.62 10.56 14.04
N GLU A 101 5.52 11.88 14.02
CA GLU A 101 6.30 12.73 13.11
C GLU A 101 7.80 12.68 13.45
N ASP A 102 8.62 13.15 12.51
CA ASP A 102 10.06 13.27 12.59
C ASP A 102 10.78 11.91 12.75
N VAL A 103 10.26 10.85 12.11
CA VAL A 103 10.91 9.53 12.06
C VAL A 103 11.43 9.22 10.66
N PHE A 104 10.56 9.36 9.66
CA PHE A 104 10.87 9.05 8.27
C PHE A 104 11.97 9.93 7.62
N PRO A 105 12.19 11.20 8.01
CA PRO A 105 13.32 12.01 7.55
C PRO A 105 14.69 11.32 7.75
N HIS A 106 14.81 10.50 8.79
CA HIS A 106 16.05 9.80 9.13
C HIS A 106 16.20 8.46 8.39
N LEU A 107 15.13 7.93 7.79
CA LEU A 107 15.07 6.64 7.12
C LEU A 107 15.27 6.78 5.60
N GLY A 108 16.25 7.59 5.17
CA GLY A 108 16.46 7.92 3.76
C GLY A 108 16.83 6.73 2.85
N LYS A 109 17.27 5.60 3.43
CA LYS A 109 17.56 4.36 2.70
C LYS A 109 16.39 3.37 2.66
N LEU A 110 15.28 3.67 3.33
CA LEU A 110 14.15 2.75 3.40
C LEU A 110 13.51 2.60 2.03
N GLN A 111 13.49 1.36 1.54
CA GLN A 111 12.94 0.97 0.24
C GLN A 111 11.66 0.17 0.39
N PHE A 112 11.51 -0.55 1.49
CA PHE A 112 10.43 -1.50 1.69
C PHE A 112 9.81 -1.34 3.08
N LEU A 113 8.51 -1.03 3.12
CA LEU A 113 7.76 -0.83 4.36
C LEU A 113 6.46 -1.63 4.35
N LYS A 114 6.31 -2.54 5.32
CA LYS A 114 5.06 -3.29 5.57
C LYS A 114 4.48 -2.92 6.92
N LEU A 115 3.30 -2.28 6.90
CA LEU A 115 2.52 -1.89 8.07
C LEU A 115 1.09 -2.46 8.03
N SER A 116 0.85 -3.48 7.21
CA SER A 116 -0.47 -4.07 7.04
C SER A 116 -1.00 -4.74 8.31
N THR A 117 -2.32 -4.80 8.46
CA THR A 117 -2.96 -5.36 9.67
C THR A 117 -2.46 -4.65 10.95
N ASN A 118 -2.65 -3.34 10.99
CA ASN A 118 -2.46 -2.51 12.18
C ASN A 118 -3.76 -1.72 12.42
N ARG A 119 -3.70 -0.61 13.16
CA ARG A 119 -4.86 0.25 13.47
C ARG A 119 -4.56 1.71 13.13
N LEU A 120 -3.76 1.93 12.08
CA LEU A 120 -3.34 3.27 11.66
C LEU A 120 -4.54 4.06 11.16
N ALA A 121 -4.81 5.21 11.77
CA ALA A 121 -5.88 6.11 11.35
C ALA A 121 -5.39 7.21 10.40
N LYS A 122 -4.10 7.57 10.49
CA LYS A 122 -3.44 8.59 9.67
C LYS A 122 -1.99 8.19 9.41
N LEU A 123 -1.42 8.75 8.35
CA LEU A 123 0.02 8.69 8.07
C LEU A 123 0.64 10.04 8.44
N PRO A 124 1.87 10.06 8.97
CA PRO A 124 2.57 11.30 9.25
C PRO A 124 3.03 11.95 7.94
N VAL A 125 3.08 13.28 7.93
CA VAL A 125 3.35 14.07 6.70
C VAL A 125 4.80 13.86 6.24
N ASP A 126 5.70 13.64 7.18
CA ASP A 126 7.11 13.38 6.95
C ASP A 126 7.40 12.04 6.24
N LEU A 127 6.42 11.13 6.10
CA LEU A 127 6.58 9.87 5.35
C LEU A 127 7.01 10.12 3.91
N SER A 128 6.58 11.24 3.33
CA SER A 128 7.00 11.72 2.01
C SER A 128 8.51 11.89 1.86
N GLN A 129 9.25 12.05 2.95
CA GLN A 129 10.71 12.22 2.93
C GLN A 129 11.48 10.90 2.77
N CYS A 130 10.79 9.75 2.77
CA CYS A 130 11.38 8.48 2.37
C CYS A 130 11.50 8.35 0.85
N HIS A 131 12.35 9.19 0.24
CA HIS A 131 12.54 9.28 -1.21
C HIS A 131 12.98 7.97 -1.90
N SER A 132 13.50 7.01 -1.13
CA SER A 132 13.93 5.69 -1.62
C SER A 132 12.81 4.64 -1.58
N LEU A 133 11.65 4.95 -0.99
CA LEU A 133 10.58 3.97 -0.75
C LEU A 133 9.96 3.54 -2.08
N SER A 134 10.03 2.25 -2.37
CA SER A 134 9.52 1.64 -3.60
C SER A 134 8.36 0.69 -3.37
N TYR A 135 8.27 0.11 -2.18
CA TYR A 135 7.19 -0.78 -1.78
C TYR A 135 6.58 -0.32 -0.46
N LEU A 136 5.26 -0.11 -0.47
CA LEU A 136 4.49 0.26 0.72
C LEU A 136 3.21 -0.57 0.82
N ASN A 137 3.04 -1.27 1.94
CA ASN A 137 1.80 -1.98 2.24
C ASN A 137 1.17 -1.48 3.54
N LEU A 138 0.00 -0.86 3.39
CA LEU A 138 -0.85 -0.29 4.42
C LEU A 138 -2.21 -1.01 4.51
N SER A 139 -2.38 -2.15 3.83
CA SER A 139 -3.67 -2.85 3.78
C SER A 139 -4.15 -3.27 5.18
N ASN A 140 -5.46 -3.33 5.41
CA ASN A 140 -6.07 -3.67 6.70
C ASN A 140 -5.62 -2.69 7.81
N ASN A 141 -5.94 -1.42 7.64
CA ASN A 141 -5.78 -0.35 8.64
C ASN A 141 -7.10 0.46 8.70
N CYS A 142 -7.07 1.66 9.29
CA CYS A 142 -8.23 2.55 9.42
C CYS A 142 -7.99 3.90 8.74
N LEU A 143 -7.19 3.92 7.66
CA LEU A 143 -6.81 5.16 6.96
C LEU A 143 -8.01 5.76 6.25
N LYS A 144 -8.18 7.08 6.35
CA LYS A 144 -9.20 7.86 5.63
C LYS A 144 -8.64 8.64 4.45
N ASP A 145 -7.35 8.94 4.48
CA ASP A 145 -6.61 9.60 3.42
C ASP A 145 -5.21 9.01 3.30
N ILE A 146 -4.58 9.25 2.15
CA ILE A 146 -3.20 8.87 1.84
C ILE A 146 -2.43 10.04 1.22
N GLN A 147 -2.79 11.28 1.57
CA GLN A 147 -2.20 12.49 1.00
C GLN A 147 -0.68 12.57 1.25
N ALA A 148 -0.22 12.03 2.39
CA ALA A 148 1.20 11.95 2.74
C ALA A 148 2.05 11.17 1.71
N LEU A 149 1.44 10.36 0.83
CA LEU A 149 2.13 9.53 -0.14
C LEU A 149 2.40 10.22 -1.49
N VAL A 150 1.78 11.37 -1.75
CA VAL A 150 1.82 12.07 -3.06
C VAL A 150 3.25 12.40 -3.50
N ARG A 151 4.17 12.62 -2.56
CA ARG A 151 5.57 13.03 -2.81
C ARG A 151 6.57 11.88 -2.63
N LEU A 152 6.20 10.66 -3.01
CA LEU A 152 7.08 9.50 -3.01
C LEU A 152 7.49 9.13 -4.45
N PRO A 153 8.56 9.75 -5.01
CA PRO A 153 8.85 9.67 -6.44
C PRO A 153 9.20 8.25 -6.91
N LYS A 154 9.79 7.43 -6.04
CA LYS A 154 10.22 6.06 -6.37
C LYS A 154 9.20 4.97 -6.02
N LEU A 155 8.01 5.35 -5.55
CA LEU A 155 7.00 4.38 -5.14
C LEU A 155 6.47 3.62 -6.36
N LYS A 156 6.62 2.28 -6.34
CA LYS A 156 6.23 1.38 -7.44
C LYS A 156 5.02 0.55 -7.07
N GLU A 157 4.99 0.07 -5.84
CA GLU A 157 3.94 -0.82 -5.35
C GLU A 157 3.30 -0.24 -4.10
N LEU A 158 1.99 0.00 -4.17
CA LEU A 158 1.18 0.53 -3.08
C LEU A 158 -0.07 -0.32 -2.85
N PHE A 159 -0.20 -0.82 -1.62
CA PHE A 159 -1.36 -1.58 -1.19
C PHE A 159 -2.06 -0.85 -0.04
N VAL A 160 -3.32 -0.47 -0.25
CA VAL A 160 -4.16 0.26 0.71
C VAL A 160 -5.52 -0.43 0.89
N GLU A 161 -5.62 -1.71 0.53
CA GLU A 161 -6.84 -2.51 0.61
C GLU A 161 -7.41 -2.54 2.03
N ARG A 162 -8.73 -2.61 2.16
CA ARG A 162 -9.40 -2.71 3.47
C ARG A 162 -8.98 -1.59 4.43
N ASN A 163 -9.17 -0.36 3.99
CA ASN A 163 -9.09 0.85 4.80
C ASN A 163 -10.46 1.55 4.79
N SER A 164 -10.50 2.85 5.09
CA SER A 164 -11.72 3.67 5.04
C SER A 164 -11.56 4.85 4.08
N LEU A 165 -10.84 4.64 2.97
CA LEU A 165 -10.61 5.65 1.95
C LEU A 165 -11.90 5.90 1.16
N THR A 166 -12.32 7.16 1.07
CA THR A 166 -13.46 7.59 0.25
C THR A 166 -13.02 8.18 -1.08
N GLU A 167 -11.79 8.70 -1.14
CA GLU A 167 -11.19 9.32 -2.31
C GLU A 167 -9.70 9.00 -2.37
N LEU A 168 -9.15 9.05 -3.58
CA LEU A 168 -7.71 8.95 -3.82
C LEU A 168 -7.16 10.30 -4.31
N PRO A 169 -5.96 10.71 -3.86
CA PRO A 169 -5.31 11.92 -4.35
C PRO A 169 -4.92 11.76 -5.82
N ALA A 170 -5.49 12.58 -6.70
CA ALA A 170 -5.18 12.58 -8.14
C ALA A 170 -3.67 12.74 -8.41
N GLN A 171 -3.01 13.59 -7.63
CA GLN A 171 -1.59 13.88 -7.74
C GLN A 171 -0.71 12.64 -7.54
N LEU A 172 -1.15 11.62 -6.79
CA LEU A 172 -0.39 10.38 -6.62
C LEU A 172 -0.26 9.60 -7.95
N PHE A 173 -1.25 9.75 -8.84
CA PHE A 173 -1.34 9.04 -10.11
C PHE A 173 -0.87 9.88 -11.29
N GLN A 174 -0.72 11.20 -11.13
CA GLN A 174 -0.17 12.08 -12.17
C GLN A 174 1.23 11.64 -12.61
N LYS A 175 1.48 11.72 -13.92
CA LYS A 175 2.74 11.32 -14.53
C LYS A 175 3.88 12.19 -13.98
N GLY A 176 4.91 11.54 -13.42
CA GLY A 176 6.09 12.22 -12.87
C GLY A 176 6.11 12.38 -11.35
N ASN A 177 4.96 12.19 -10.66
CA ASN A 177 4.90 12.25 -9.19
C ASN A 177 5.27 10.93 -8.53
N SER A 178 5.05 9.79 -9.21
CA SER A 178 5.42 8.46 -8.74
C SER A 178 5.76 7.52 -9.91
N GLU A 179 6.49 6.44 -9.61
CA GLU A 179 6.77 5.32 -10.52
C GLU A 179 5.75 4.18 -10.34
N LEU A 180 4.51 4.49 -9.92
CA LEU A 180 3.52 3.48 -9.55
C LEU A 180 3.20 2.56 -10.73
N THR A 181 3.43 1.27 -10.53
CA THR A 181 3.09 0.20 -11.49
C THR A 181 2.00 -0.71 -10.96
N LEU A 182 1.90 -0.84 -9.64
CA LEU A 182 0.93 -1.68 -8.96
C LEU A 182 0.25 -0.91 -7.83
N PHE A 183 -1.07 -0.82 -7.92
CA PHE A 183 -1.92 -0.20 -6.91
C PHE A 183 -3.11 -1.12 -6.60
N LYS A 184 -3.41 -1.30 -5.32
CA LYS A 184 -4.57 -2.07 -4.85
C LYS A 184 -5.28 -1.33 -3.73
N ALA A 185 -6.56 -1.07 -3.91
CA ALA A 185 -7.40 -0.35 -2.95
C ALA A 185 -8.76 -1.03 -2.71
N THR A 186 -8.89 -2.31 -3.02
CA THR A 186 -10.12 -3.10 -2.84
C THR A 186 -10.61 -3.04 -1.39
N GLY A 187 -11.93 -3.08 -1.21
CA GLY A 187 -12.52 -3.05 0.14
C GLY A 187 -12.36 -1.69 0.84
N ASN A 188 -12.31 -0.60 0.09
CA ASN A 188 -12.47 0.76 0.58
C ASN A 188 -13.79 1.34 0.06
N PRO A 189 -14.49 2.21 0.80
CA PRO A 189 -15.72 2.88 0.34
C PRO A 189 -15.42 4.01 -0.66
N LEU A 190 -14.66 3.71 -1.72
CA LEU A 190 -14.19 4.69 -2.70
C LEU A 190 -15.32 5.21 -3.57
N ARG A 191 -15.38 6.54 -3.72
CA ARG A 191 -16.26 7.26 -4.64
C ARG A 191 -15.48 7.86 -5.80
N THR A 192 -14.24 8.29 -5.54
CA THR A 192 -13.40 9.01 -6.51
C THR A 192 -11.97 8.47 -6.44
N PRO A 193 -11.52 7.63 -7.39
CA PRO A 193 -12.31 6.99 -8.43
C PRO A 193 -13.23 5.88 -7.87
N PRO A 194 -14.29 5.47 -8.60
CA PRO A 194 -15.06 4.27 -8.26
C PRO A 194 -14.20 3.00 -8.16
N GLU A 195 -14.68 1.99 -7.43
CA GLU A 195 -13.95 0.73 -7.20
C GLU A 195 -13.62 0.02 -8.51
N GLU A 196 -14.50 0.08 -9.51
CA GLU A 196 -14.30 -0.57 -10.81
C GLU A 196 -13.12 0.03 -11.60
N VAL A 197 -12.89 1.34 -11.46
CA VAL A 197 -11.70 2.01 -12.04
C VAL A 197 -10.45 1.56 -11.30
N CYS A 198 -10.54 1.46 -9.97
CA CYS A 198 -9.42 1.03 -9.14
C CYS A 198 -8.99 -0.41 -9.43
N ASP A 199 -9.95 -1.29 -9.73
CA ASP A 199 -9.71 -2.69 -10.11
C ASP A 199 -9.03 -2.83 -11.48
N GLY A 200 -9.28 -1.88 -12.39
CA GLY A 200 -8.59 -1.76 -13.67
C GLY A 200 -7.09 -1.45 -13.57
N GLY A 201 -6.66 -0.95 -12.41
CA GLY A 201 -5.25 -0.68 -12.08
C GLY A 201 -4.80 0.74 -12.41
N VAL A 202 -3.49 0.98 -12.31
CA VAL A 202 -2.91 2.34 -12.30
C VAL A 202 -3.26 3.14 -13.58
N ARG A 203 -3.26 2.50 -14.75
CA ARG A 203 -3.53 3.18 -16.03
C ARG A 203 -4.97 3.67 -16.15
N ASP A 204 -5.92 2.90 -15.62
CA ASP A 204 -7.34 3.26 -15.67
C ASP A 204 -7.63 4.41 -14.68
N ILE A 205 -7.00 4.37 -13.50
CA ILE A 205 -7.04 5.48 -12.53
C ILE A 205 -6.43 6.76 -13.12
N GLN A 206 -5.28 6.65 -13.79
CA GLN A 206 -4.64 7.77 -14.49
C GLN A 206 -5.55 8.38 -15.55
N SER A 207 -6.18 7.53 -16.36
CA SER A 207 -7.10 7.97 -17.41
C SER A 207 -8.33 8.65 -16.82
N TYR A 208 -8.85 8.15 -15.70
CA TYR A 208 -9.96 8.76 -14.97
C TYR A 208 -9.64 10.18 -14.49
N PHE A 209 -8.50 10.38 -13.82
CA PHE A 209 -8.12 11.70 -13.33
C PHE A 209 -7.78 12.67 -14.47
N ALA A 210 -7.12 12.21 -15.54
CA ALA A 210 -6.84 13.05 -16.71
C ALA A 210 -8.14 13.57 -17.37
N MET A 211 -9.16 12.71 -17.52
CA MET A 211 -10.47 13.12 -18.06
C MET A 211 -11.19 14.14 -17.16
N MET A 212 -10.95 14.11 -15.85
CA MET A 212 -11.53 15.05 -14.88
C MET A 212 -10.80 16.40 -14.87
N GLU A 213 -9.49 16.43 -15.08
CA GLU A 213 -8.69 17.68 -15.09
C GLU A 213 -8.90 18.54 -16.35
N GLU A 214 -9.29 17.95 -17.47
CA GLU A 214 -9.63 18.68 -18.70
C GLU A 214 -10.85 19.62 -18.57
N GLU A 215 -11.55 19.63 -17.42
CA GLU A 215 -12.71 20.49 -17.14
C GLU A 215 -12.37 21.80 -16.38
N GLY A 216 -11.11 22.28 -16.45
CA GLY A 216 -10.70 23.58 -15.88
C GLY A 216 -11.42 24.81 -16.46
N PRO A 217 -11.42 25.96 -15.75
CA PRO A 217 -12.56 26.88 -15.59
C PRO A 217 -12.96 27.77 -16.79
N ASP A 218 -12.35 27.63 -17.97
CA ASP A 218 -12.51 28.57 -19.08
C ASP A 218 -13.50 28.10 -20.16
N THR A 219 -14.65 27.56 -19.77
CA THR A 219 -15.80 27.49 -20.69
C THR A 219 -17.06 28.00 -20.00
N HIS A 220 -17.28 29.31 -20.12
CA HIS A 220 -18.59 29.96 -19.95
C HIS A 220 -19.57 29.55 -21.07
N THR A 221 -19.72 28.25 -21.30
CA THR A 221 -20.73 27.71 -22.20
C THR A 221 -21.57 26.77 -21.35
N THR A 222 -22.85 27.10 -21.23
CA THR A 222 -23.92 26.33 -20.57
C THR A 222 -24.19 25.01 -21.29
N ALA A 223 -23.15 24.22 -21.56
CA ALA A 223 -23.24 22.87 -22.09
C ALA A 223 -22.98 21.91 -20.93
N TRP A 224 -24.04 21.25 -20.46
CA TRP A 224 -23.90 20.13 -19.55
C TRP A 224 -23.24 18.98 -20.31
N THR A 225 -21.91 18.90 -20.26
CA THR A 225 -21.17 17.77 -20.82
C THR A 225 -21.14 16.63 -19.81
N VAL A 226 -21.78 15.51 -20.14
CA VAL A 226 -21.68 14.27 -19.36
C VAL A 226 -20.59 13.41 -19.96
N LYS A 227 -19.45 13.26 -19.26
CA LYS A 227 -18.42 12.27 -19.62
C LYS A 227 -18.81 10.90 -19.07
N THR A 228 -19.42 10.06 -19.92
CA THR A 228 -19.80 8.69 -19.56
C THR A 228 -18.61 7.74 -19.67
N MET A 229 -18.18 7.15 -18.56
CA MET A 229 -17.14 6.11 -18.55
C MET A 229 -17.78 4.72 -18.56
N PHE A 230 -17.49 3.93 -19.59
CA PHE A 230 -17.89 2.52 -19.64
C PHE A 230 -16.80 1.65 -19.01
N LEU A 231 -17.08 1.08 -17.84
CA LEU A 231 -16.18 0.18 -17.12
C LEU A 231 -16.66 -1.27 -17.25
N GLY A 232 -15.73 -2.23 -17.18
CA GLY A 232 -16.05 -3.66 -17.29
C GLY A 232 -14.83 -4.49 -17.70
N SER A 233 -14.92 -5.81 -17.60
CA SER A 233 -13.84 -6.74 -17.98
C SER A 233 -13.51 -6.71 -19.48
N SER A 234 -12.35 -7.27 -19.88
CA SER A 234 -12.02 -7.44 -21.30
C SER A 234 -13.16 -8.18 -22.01
N MET A 235 -13.52 -7.74 -23.22
CA MET A 235 -14.62 -8.28 -24.02
C MET A 235 -16.04 -8.10 -23.45
N ALA A 236 -16.24 -7.34 -22.36
CA ALA A 236 -17.57 -7.03 -21.81
C ALA A 236 -18.48 -6.15 -22.72
N GLY A 237 -18.12 -5.98 -24.00
CA GLY A 237 -18.94 -5.23 -24.96
C GLY A 237 -18.79 -3.71 -24.91
N LYS A 238 -17.89 -3.14 -24.09
CA LYS A 238 -17.66 -1.68 -23.98
C LYS A 238 -17.47 -0.99 -25.33
N SER A 239 -16.59 -1.52 -26.18
CA SER A 239 -16.33 -0.97 -27.52
C SER A 239 -17.50 -1.14 -28.48
N THR A 240 -18.32 -2.18 -28.29
CA THR A 240 -19.55 -2.40 -29.05
C THR A 240 -20.63 -1.41 -28.64
N LEU A 241 -20.81 -1.20 -27.33
CA LEU A 241 -21.75 -0.24 -26.76
C LEU A 241 -21.40 1.20 -27.18
N CYS A 242 -20.12 1.57 -27.08
CA CYS A 242 -19.64 2.88 -27.55
C CYS A 242 -19.90 3.08 -29.04
N ARG A 243 -19.65 2.07 -29.89
CA ARG A 243 -19.99 2.16 -31.32
C ARG A 243 -21.51 2.25 -31.53
N SER A 244 -22.31 1.50 -30.78
CA SER A 244 -23.78 1.47 -30.93
C SER A 244 -24.40 2.82 -30.57
N LEU A 245 -23.91 3.45 -29.50
CA LEU A 245 -24.31 4.81 -29.12
C LEU A 245 -23.92 5.84 -30.18
N LYS A 246 -22.73 5.73 -30.78
CA LYS A 246 -22.29 6.63 -31.87
C LYS A 246 -23.11 6.47 -33.16
N GLN A 247 -23.56 5.25 -33.46
CA GLN A 247 -24.32 4.94 -34.68
C GLN A 247 -25.84 5.08 -34.52
N GLY A 248 -26.33 5.34 -33.30
CA GLY A 248 -27.76 5.49 -33.02
C GLY A 248 -28.58 4.21 -33.21
N GLY A 249 -27.95 3.02 -33.15
CA GLY A 249 -28.63 1.76 -33.44
C GLY A 249 -27.85 0.50 -33.07
N PRO A 250 -28.48 -0.69 -33.17
CA PRO A 250 -27.84 -1.97 -32.86
C PRO A 250 -26.68 -2.27 -33.81
N ILE A 251 -25.59 -2.81 -33.29
CA ILE A 251 -24.42 -3.22 -34.08
C ILE A 251 -24.31 -4.73 -34.11
N THR A 252 -24.18 -5.28 -35.32
CA THR A 252 -23.90 -6.70 -35.53
C THR A 252 -22.47 -7.01 -35.12
N VAL A 253 -22.28 -7.82 -34.07
CA VAL A 253 -20.96 -8.32 -33.66
C VAL A 253 -20.74 -9.67 -34.34
N HIS A 254 -19.83 -9.71 -35.31
CA HIS A 254 -19.41 -10.99 -35.91
C HIS A 254 -18.48 -11.72 -34.93
N THR A 255 -18.99 -12.79 -34.33
CA THR A 255 -18.27 -13.67 -33.41
C THR A 255 -17.18 -14.45 -34.16
N LEU A 256 -15.94 -13.97 -34.13
CA LEU A 256 -14.76 -14.74 -34.56
C LEU A 256 -13.80 -15.07 -33.41
N LEU A 257 -14.24 -14.98 -32.15
CA LEU A 257 -13.48 -15.48 -31.00
C LEU A 257 -14.39 -16.31 -30.12
N GLN A 258 -14.45 -17.61 -30.41
CA GLN A 258 -14.80 -18.63 -29.43
C GLN A 258 -13.66 -18.70 -28.40
N SER A 259 -13.74 -17.90 -27.36
CA SER A 259 -13.26 -18.32 -26.04
C SER A 259 -14.44 -18.23 -25.08
N SER A 260 -14.67 -19.35 -24.43
CA SER A 260 -15.90 -19.81 -23.79
C SER A 260 -16.24 -19.05 -22.51
N ASN A 261 -16.58 -17.75 -22.60
CA ASN A 261 -17.20 -17.00 -21.49
C ASN A 261 -18.00 -15.74 -21.89
N ILE A 262 -18.30 -15.52 -23.17
CA ILE A 262 -19.14 -14.37 -23.58
C ILE A 262 -20.60 -14.80 -23.62
N PHE A 263 -21.30 -14.64 -22.50
CA PHE A 263 -22.76 -14.59 -22.52
C PHE A 263 -23.20 -13.23 -23.07
N ILE A 264 -23.42 -13.15 -24.39
CA ILE A 264 -24.25 -12.08 -24.95
C ILE A 264 -25.69 -12.41 -24.53
N ASN A 265 -26.12 -11.83 -23.41
CA ASN A 265 -27.48 -11.99 -22.92
C ASN A 265 -28.44 -11.41 -23.98
N ARG A 266 -29.12 -12.29 -24.73
CA ARG A 266 -30.10 -11.94 -25.78
C ARG A 266 -31.41 -11.37 -25.23
N SER A 267 -31.47 -11.04 -23.95
CA SER A 267 -32.69 -10.59 -23.28
C SER A 267 -32.51 -9.16 -22.79
N PHE A 268 -32.84 -8.18 -23.63
CA PHE A 268 -33.53 -6.94 -23.23
C PHE A 268 -33.95 -6.18 -24.51
N ARG A 269 -34.99 -6.69 -25.18
CA ARG A 269 -35.87 -5.83 -25.99
C ARG A 269 -36.78 -5.07 -25.02
N ARG A 270 -36.28 -4.02 -24.39
CA ARG A 270 -37.14 -2.91 -23.94
C ARG A 270 -36.44 -1.61 -24.29
N SER A 271 -37.14 -0.83 -25.10
CA SER A 271 -36.83 0.54 -25.45
C SER A 271 -36.36 1.31 -24.22
N LEU A 272 -35.14 1.85 -24.27
CA LEU A 272 -34.77 3.01 -23.46
C LEU A 272 -35.44 4.22 -24.13
N MET A 273 -36.66 4.52 -23.73
CA MET A 273 -37.22 5.85 -23.94
C MET A 273 -36.63 6.78 -22.89
N PHE A 274 -35.91 7.80 -23.34
CA PHE A 274 -35.68 9.00 -22.55
C PHE A 274 -36.95 9.85 -22.66
N TYR A 275 -37.59 10.13 -21.53
CA TYR A 275 -38.59 11.20 -21.40
C TYR A 275 -37.89 12.48 -21.00
#